data_AF-A0A383EEC7-F1
#
_entry.id   AF-A0A383EEC7-F1
#
_cell.length_a   1.000
_cell.length_b   1.000
_cell.length_c   1.000
_cell.angle_alpha   90.00
_cell.angle_beta   90.00
_cell.angle_gamma   90.00
#
_symmetry.space_group_name_H-M   'P 1'
#
loop_
_entity.id
_entity.type
_entity.pdbx_description
1 polymer ?
#
loop_
_entity_poly.entity_id
_entity_poly.type
_entity_poly.pdbx_seq_one_letter_code
_entity_poly.pdbx_strand_id
1 'polypeptide(L)'
;MATKFVTNIDLNQNQILNGRLQALASDPGSGNFEGRLIYNTTEDLIKFYTGSAWRKTIHTLASNTNALTVSEANGTSTYSIANVVAGGDSGLLTGADKTKLDNATSVNTNSTLAIRDGSGRLQVST
;
A
#
# COMPACT_ATOMS: atom_id res chain seq x y z
N MET A 1 -42.60 2.03 -10.29
CA MET A 1 -42.38 2.93 -11.43
C MET A 1 -41.05 3.64 -11.22
N ALA A 2 -40.18 3.73 -12.22
CA ALA A 2 -38.90 4.41 -12.08
C ALA A 2 -39.04 5.89 -12.46
N THR A 3 -38.59 6.79 -11.59
CA THR A 3 -38.59 8.23 -11.85
C THR A 3 -37.26 8.63 -12.47
N LYS A 4 -37.30 9.26 -13.65
CA LYS A 4 -36.11 9.82 -14.30
C LYS A 4 -35.99 11.29 -13.95
N PHE A 5 -34.82 11.69 -13.46
CA PHE A 5 -34.46 13.09 -13.27
C PHE A 5 -33.60 13.52 -14.46
N VAL A 6 -34.00 14.60 -15.14
CA VAL A 6 -33.28 15.17 -16.31
C VAL A 6 -32.65 16.53 -16.00
N THR A 7 -32.62 16.88 -14.72
CA THR A 7 -31.97 18.07 -14.16
C THR A 7 -31.12 17.63 -12.97
N ASN A 8 -30.23 18.49 -12.51
CA ASN A 8 -29.50 18.26 -11.27
C ASN A 8 -30.49 18.11 -10.09
N ILE A 9 -30.14 17.22 -9.17
CA ILE A 9 -30.90 16.99 -7.94
C ILE A 9 -30.12 17.69 -6.82
N ASP A 10 -30.70 18.73 -6.24
CA ASP A 10 -30.24 19.27 -4.96
C ASP A 10 -30.97 18.54 -3.84
N LEU A 11 -30.22 18.01 -2.87
CA LEU A 11 -30.79 17.32 -1.71
C LEU A 11 -31.12 18.27 -0.56
N ASN A 12 -30.68 19.54 -0.61
CA ASN A 12 -30.89 20.55 0.44
C ASN A 12 -30.64 19.98 1.87
N GLN A 13 -29.52 19.26 2.03
CA GLN A 13 -29.09 18.56 3.26
C GLN A 13 -29.79 17.23 3.60
N ASN A 14 -30.69 16.74 2.75
CA ASN A 14 -31.21 15.38 2.88
C ASN A 14 -30.17 14.34 2.41
N GLN A 15 -30.45 13.07 2.70
CA GLN A 15 -29.61 11.94 2.32
C GLN A 15 -30.40 10.94 1.48
N ILE A 16 -29.67 10.17 0.68
CA ILE A 16 -30.22 9.01 -0.02
C ILE A 16 -30.22 7.84 0.95
N LEU A 17 -31.40 7.40 1.40
CA LEU A 17 -31.55 6.24 2.27
C LEU A 17 -31.61 4.95 1.45
N ASN A 18 -30.85 3.94 1.86
CA ASN A 18 -30.79 2.62 1.19
C ASN A 18 -30.52 2.72 -0.32
N GLY A 19 -29.74 3.74 -0.73
CA GLY A 19 -29.37 3.96 -2.12
C GLY A 19 -28.34 2.94 -2.61
N ARG A 20 -28.35 2.66 -3.92
CA ARG A 20 -27.32 1.89 -4.59
C ARG A 20 -26.71 2.69 -5.74
N LEU A 21 -25.40 2.59 -5.92
CA LEU A 21 -24.75 3.06 -7.13
C LEU A 21 -25.12 2.16 -8.32
N GLN A 22 -24.83 2.64 -9.53
CA GLN A 22 -24.94 1.82 -10.73
C GLN A 22 -23.98 0.63 -10.62
N ALA A 23 -24.53 -0.58 -10.51
CA ALA A 23 -23.77 -1.82 -10.43
C ALA A 23 -23.44 -2.32 -11.84
N LEU A 24 -22.15 -2.50 -12.14
CA LEU A 24 -21.66 -2.95 -13.45
C LEU A 24 -20.54 -3.98 -13.25
N ALA A 25 -20.47 -5.00 -14.11
CA ALA A 25 -19.43 -6.02 -14.05
C ALA A 25 -18.08 -5.54 -14.63
N SER A 26 -18.10 -4.50 -15.46
CA SER A 26 -16.91 -3.92 -16.08
C SER A 26 -17.04 -2.41 -16.23
N ASP A 27 -15.89 -1.78 -16.40
CA ASP A 27 -15.77 -0.35 -16.64
C ASP A 27 -16.38 0.01 -18.02
N PRO A 28 -17.35 0.94 -18.10
CA PRO A 28 -17.88 1.39 -19.39
C PRO A 28 -16.79 1.94 -20.30
N GLY A 29 -16.81 1.52 -21.58
CA GLY A 29 -15.84 1.97 -22.59
C GLY A 29 -16.22 3.27 -23.32
N SER A 30 -17.46 3.74 -23.21
CA SER A 30 -17.95 4.95 -23.87
C SER A 30 -19.01 5.67 -23.04
N GLY A 31 -19.33 6.91 -23.40
CA GLY A 31 -20.31 7.73 -22.68
C GLY A 31 -19.88 8.08 -21.25
N ASN A 32 -18.57 8.08 -20.97
CA ASN A 32 -18.05 8.46 -19.67
C ASN A 32 -17.92 9.97 -19.55
N PHE A 33 -18.09 10.46 -18.34
CA PHE A 33 -17.91 11.84 -17.94
C PHE A 33 -17.15 11.86 -16.61
N GLU A 34 -16.36 12.90 -16.39
CA GLU A 34 -15.57 13.05 -15.17
C GLU A 34 -16.48 13.04 -13.93
N GLY A 35 -16.04 12.35 -12.87
CA GLY A 35 -16.80 12.20 -11.64
C GLY A 35 -17.89 11.12 -11.68
N ARG A 36 -18.09 10.41 -12.80
CA ARG A 36 -19.01 9.27 -12.85
C ARG A 36 -18.60 8.21 -11.82
N LEU A 37 -19.52 7.84 -10.93
CA LEU A 37 -19.36 6.80 -9.91
C LEU A 37 -20.10 5.52 -10.29
N ILE A 38 -19.47 4.37 -10.10
CA ILE A 38 -20.08 3.04 -10.28
C ILE A 38 -19.68 2.13 -9.12
N TYR A 39 -20.48 1.09 -8.87
CA TYR A 39 -20.05 -0.07 -8.10
C TYR A 39 -19.65 -1.17 -9.09
N ASN A 40 -18.36 -1.55 -9.11
CA ASN A 40 -17.88 -2.63 -9.94
C ASN A 40 -18.11 -3.96 -9.22
N THR A 41 -19.02 -4.79 -9.72
CA THR A 41 -19.45 -6.05 -9.08
C THR A 41 -18.47 -7.20 -9.27
N THR A 42 -17.46 -7.05 -10.12
CA THR A 42 -16.41 -8.06 -10.31
C THR A 42 -15.26 -7.81 -9.34
N GLU A 43 -14.97 -6.54 -9.06
CA GLU A 43 -13.91 -6.12 -8.14
C GLU A 43 -14.41 -5.77 -6.74
N ASP A 44 -15.73 -5.81 -6.51
CA ASP A 44 -16.42 -5.49 -5.26
C ASP A 44 -16.06 -4.14 -4.63
N LEU A 45 -15.92 -3.09 -5.47
CA LEU A 45 -15.51 -1.76 -5.02
C LEU A 45 -16.16 -0.63 -5.81
N ILE A 46 -16.08 0.57 -5.26
CA ILE A 46 -16.50 1.80 -5.95
C ILE A 46 -15.38 2.24 -6.91
N LYS A 47 -15.77 2.68 -8.11
CA LYS A 47 -14.86 3.29 -9.07
C LYS A 47 -15.38 4.64 -9.51
N PHE A 48 -14.46 5.55 -9.81
CA PHE A 48 -14.76 6.85 -10.40
C PHE A 48 -13.97 7.08 -11.68
N TYR A 49 -14.56 7.79 -12.64
CA TYR A 49 -13.90 8.16 -13.89
C TYR A 49 -13.27 9.55 -13.78
N THR A 50 -11.98 9.68 -14.11
CA THR A 50 -11.21 10.95 -14.00
C THR A 50 -11.29 11.83 -15.25
N GLY A 51 -12.22 11.56 -16.16
CA GLY A 51 -12.23 12.17 -17.50
C GLY A 51 -11.35 11.41 -18.51
N SER A 52 -10.36 10.66 -18.05
CA SER A 52 -9.42 9.90 -18.89
C SER A 52 -9.39 8.39 -18.60
N ALA A 53 -9.53 7.99 -17.34
CA ALA A 53 -9.45 6.59 -16.94
C ALA A 53 -10.33 6.30 -15.73
N TRP A 54 -10.69 5.03 -15.56
CA TRP A 54 -11.34 4.55 -14.35
C TRP A 54 -10.31 4.34 -13.23
N ARG A 55 -10.64 4.81 -12.03
CA ARG A 55 -9.84 4.65 -10.82
C ARG A 55 -10.67 3.93 -9.75
N LYS A 56 -10.01 3.09 -8.98
CA LYS A 56 -10.60 2.39 -7.82
C LYS A 56 -10.56 3.30 -6.61
N THR A 57 -11.59 3.27 -5.77
CA THR A 57 -11.49 3.81 -4.40
C THR A 57 -10.70 2.84 -3.54
N ILE A 58 -9.72 3.35 -2.80
CA ILE A 58 -8.93 2.54 -1.86
C ILE A 58 -9.76 2.34 -0.58
N HIS A 59 -9.97 1.08 -0.19
CA HIS A 59 -10.67 0.73 1.06
C HIS A 59 -9.71 0.42 2.21
N THR A 60 -8.58 -0.23 1.91
CA THR A 60 -7.60 -0.64 2.92
C THR A 60 -6.21 -0.57 2.33
N LEU A 61 -5.27 -0.14 3.16
CA LEU A 61 -3.84 -0.24 2.90
C LEU A 61 -3.26 -1.09 4.02
N ALA A 62 -2.62 -2.19 3.66
CA ALA A 62 -2.11 -3.16 4.62
C ALA A 62 -0.72 -3.63 4.21
N SER A 63 0.07 -3.99 5.20
CA SER A 63 1.32 -4.72 5.03
C SER A 63 1.16 -6.11 5.63
N ASN A 64 1.64 -7.13 4.93
CA ASN A 64 1.68 -8.51 5.43
C ASN A 64 2.92 -8.78 6.31
N THR A 65 3.68 -7.73 6.63
CA THR A 65 4.88 -7.81 7.44
C THR A 65 4.91 -6.67 8.44
N ASN A 66 5.60 -6.86 9.56
CA ASN A 66 5.81 -5.77 10.52
C ASN A 66 6.91 -4.80 10.06
N ALA A 67 7.62 -5.14 8.98
CA ALA A 67 8.73 -4.37 8.45
C ALA A 67 8.31 -3.07 7.78
N LEU A 68 7.16 -3.11 7.12
CA LEU A 68 6.51 -1.96 6.52
C LEU A 68 5.30 -1.63 7.38
N THR A 69 5.34 -0.47 8.02
CA THR A 69 4.20 0.07 8.72
C THR A 69 3.43 0.98 7.77
N VAL A 70 2.11 0.82 7.80
CA VAL A 70 1.19 1.61 6.99
C VAL A 70 0.23 2.29 7.95
N SER A 71 0.15 3.61 7.85
CA SER A 71 -0.82 4.40 8.60
C SER A 71 -1.67 5.19 7.62
N GLU A 72 -2.97 5.24 7.87
CA GLU A 72 -3.90 6.06 7.11
C GLU A 72 -4.59 7.02 8.08
N ALA A 73 -4.65 8.29 7.70
CA ALA A 73 -5.39 9.32 8.40
C ALA A 73 -6.05 10.26 7.38
N ASN A 74 -7.38 10.25 7.35
CA ASN A 74 -8.21 11.16 6.56
C ASN A 74 -7.82 11.26 5.07
N GLY A 75 -7.61 10.13 4.41
CA GLY A 75 -7.21 10.00 3.01
C GLY A 75 -5.71 10.14 2.77
N THR A 76 -4.91 10.42 3.79
CA THR A 76 -3.45 10.50 3.68
C THR A 76 -2.82 9.22 4.18
N SER A 77 -2.12 8.55 3.28
CA SER A 77 -1.42 7.30 3.57
C SER A 77 0.05 7.56 3.79
N THR A 78 0.56 7.19 4.96
CA THR A 78 1.98 7.25 5.29
C THR A 78 2.54 5.84 5.34
N TYR A 79 3.71 5.67 4.73
CA TYR A 79 4.44 4.41 4.70
C TYR A 79 5.76 4.64 5.40
N SER A 80 6.13 3.77 6.33
CA SER A 80 7.43 3.83 6.96
C SER A 80 8.01 2.44 7.16
N ILE A 81 9.33 2.34 7.07
CA ILE A 81 10.05 1.11 7.37
C ILE A 81 10.31 1.10 8.87
N ALA A 82 9.84 0.06 9.56
CA ALA A 82 10.11 -0.12 10.97
C ALA A 82 11.62 -0.24 11.20
N ASN A 83 12.13 0.43 12.23
CA ASN A 83 13.49 0.19 12.70
C ASN A 83 13.61 -1.25 13.19
N VAL A 84 14.77 -1.88 12.96
CA VAL A 84 15.10 -3.14 13.64
C VAL A 84 15.26 -2.82 15.12
N VAL A 85 14.29 -3.23 15.94
CA VAL A 85 14.33 -3.07 17.40
C VAL A 85 14.39 -4.44 18.08
N ALA A 86 15.05 -4.51 19.24
CA ALA A 86 15.03 -5.69 20.08
C ALA A 86 13.61 -5.87 20.64
N GLY A 87 12.82 -6.76 20.03
CA GLY A 87 11.40 -6.92 20.40
C GLY A 87 10.53 -7.70 19.41
N GLY A 88 11.03 -8.02 18.21
CA GLY A 88 10.34 -8.91 17.27
C GLY A 88 9.78 -8.25 16.01
N ASP A 89 10.01 -6.96 15.79
CA ASP A 89 9.71 -6.33 14.50
C ASP A 89 10.83 -6.61 13.50
N SER A 90 10.46 -7.21 12.36
CA SER A 90 11.36 -7.43 11.24
C SER A 90 11.72 -6.10 10.57
N GLY A 91 12.65 -5.31 11.09
CA GLY A 91 13.09 -4.12 10.33
C GLY A 91 13.79 -4.51 9.00
N LEU A 92 13.83 -3.60 8.02
CA LEU A 92 14.69 -3.79 6.84
C LEU A 92 16.12 -3.40 7.20
N LEU A 93 17.06 -4.31 6.96
CA LEU A 93 18.47 -3.96 6.94
C LEU A 93 18.73 -3.10 5.69
N THR A 94 19.46 -1.99 5.83
CA THR A 94 19.85 -1.19 4.66
C THR A 94 20.65 -2.07 3.69
N GLY A 95 20.60 -1.79 2.39
CA GLY A 95 21.38 -2.57 1.40
C GLY A 95 22.87 -2.62 1.72
N ALA A 96 23.41 -1.54 2.30
CA ALA A 96 24.79 -1.46 2.78
C ALA A 96 25.05 -2.43 3.94
N ASP A 97 24.20 -2.44 4.97
CA ASP A 97 24.41 -3.31 6.13
C ASP A 97 24.14 -4.79 5.80
N LYS A 98 23.20 -5.10 4.89
CA LYS A 98 22.99 -6.47 4.38
C LYS A 98 24.20 -6.96 3.60
N THR A 99 24.83 -6.08 2.82
CA THR A 99 26.08 -6.39 2.12
C THR A 99 27.21 -6.70 3.10
N LYS A 100 27.33 -5.97 4.22
CA LYS A 100 28.33 -6.29 5.26
C LYS A 100 28.09 -7.66 5.90
N LEU A 101 26.82 -8.06 6.05
CA LEU A 101 26.43 -9.36 6.59
C LEU A 101 26.68 -10.49 5.57
N ASP A 102 26.29 -10.31 4.31
CA ASP A 102 26.50 -11.29 3.23
C ASP A 102 27.98 -11.51 2.93
N ASN A 103 28.78 -10.45 3.01
CA ASN A 103 30.22 -10.49 2.81
C ASN A 103 30.99 -10.93 4.06
N ALA A 104 30.32 -11.23 5.18
CA ALA A 104 31.00 -11.76 6.36
C ALA A 104 31.55 -13.15 6.04
N THR A 105 32.86 -13.25 5.82
CA THR A 105 33.59 -14.51 5.55
C THR A 105 34.63 -14.81 6.64
N SER A 106 35.40 -15.89 6.50
CA SER A 106 36.58 -16.19 7.34
C SER A 106 37.85 -15.47 6.88
N VAL A 107 37.76 -14.63 5.84
CA VAL A 107 38.89 -13.90 5.24
C VAL A 107 38.89 -12.47 5.75
N ASN A 108 40.06 -11.95 6.12
CA ASN A 108 40.22 -10.57 6.58
C ASN A 108 39.94 -9.57 5.45
N THR A 109 38.66 -9.19 5.33
CA THR A 109 38.16 -8.25 4.32
C THR A 109 37.54 -7.06 5.05
N ASN A 110 38.00 -5.85 4.69
CA ASN A 110 37.46 -4.61 5.25
C ASN A 110 35.94 -4.51 5.01
N SER A 111 35.24 -3.84 5.94
CA SER A 111 33.80 -3.57 5.87
C SER A 111 32.89 -4.82 5.93
N THR A 112 33.29 -5.83 6.70
CA THR A 112 32.46 -6.99 7.05
C THR A 112 32.06 -6.94 8.53
N LEU A 113 31.02 -7.67 8.96
CA LEU A 113 30.47 -7.55 10.33
C LEU A 113 31.48 -7.90 11.45
N ALA A 114 32.46 -8.79 11.18
CA ALA A 114 33.59 -9.10 12.06
C ALA A 114 34.74 -9.79 11.31
N ILE A 115 35.99 -9.58 11.75
CA ILE A 115 37.17 -10.31 11.26
C ILE A 115 37.20 -11.70 11.91
N ARG A 116 37.35 -12.76 11.11
CA ARG A 116 37.50 -14.14 11.58
C ARG A 116 38.82 -14.74 11.13
N ASP A 117 39.34 -15.72 11.87
CA ASP A 117 40.48 -16.53 11.42
C ASP A 117 40.04 -17.56 10.36
N GLY A 118 41.02 -18.25 9.76
CA GLY A 118 40.76 -19.33 8.80
C GLY A 118 39.98 -20.52 9.36
N SER A 119 39.75 -20.58 10.68
CA SER A 119 38.89 -21.56 11.36
C SER A 119 37.50 -21.00 11.71
N GLY A 120 37.19 -19.77 11.30
CA GLY A 120 35.90 -19.12 11.56
C GLY A 120 35.73 -18.53 12.97
N ARG A 121 36.80 -18.40 13.76
CA ARG A 121 36.73 -17.79 15.11
C ARG A 121 36.85 -16.27 14.99
N LEU A 122 36.07 -15.54 15.80
CA LEU A 122 36.21 -14.08 15.93
C LEU A 122 37.64 -13.74 16.34
N GLN A 123 38.26 -12.80 15.63
CA GLN A 123 39.55 -12.25 16.02
C GLN A 123 39.30 -11.01 16.88
N VAL A 124 39.62 -11.09 18.16
CA VAL A 124 39.61 -9.96 19.10
C VAL A 124 41.01 -9.80 19.66
N SER A 125 41.49 -8.57 19.81
CA SER A 125 42.77 -8.31 20.48
C SER A 125 42.65 -8.73 21.94
N THR A 126 43.59 -9.54 22.42
CA THR A 126 43.83 -9.74 23.85
C THR A 126 44.54 -8.52 24.44
#